data_AF-A0A517WTV7-F1
#
_entry.id   AF-A0A517WTV7-F1
#
_cell.length_a   1.000
_cell.length_b   1.000
_cell.length_c   1.000
_cell.angle_alpha   90.00
_cell.angle_beta   90.00
_cell.angle_gamma   90.00
#
_symmetry.space_group_name_H-M   'P 1'
#
loop_
_entity.id
_entity.type
_entity.pdbx_description
1 polymer ?
#
loop_
_entity_poly.entity_id
_entity_poly.type
_entity_poly.pdbx_seq_one_letter_code
_entity_poly.pdbx_strand_id
1 'polypeptide(L)'
;MSINGSNITINAAFLQEIKDNNLRLVELLKTLWKLCSVEDKRNLEPARFSELINKLRDILEMHFTLEDTLGYFDDPLQIIPVLCKEAKRLNEQHVELYLEINAIADQAEESMHLQVNGIIYTKLIKRFRKFHEALLKHESEEYDLIMIAYYEDAGFNADSLFIS
;
A
#
# COMPACT_ATOMS: atom_id res chain seq x y z
N MET A 1 -11.59 -34.93 -25.10
CA MET A 1 -11.68 -33.98 -23.98
C MET A 1 -10.37 -33.22 -23.95
N SER A 2 -10.40 -31.94 -24.34
CA SER A 2 -9.24 -31.06 -24.32
C SER A 2 -9.47 -30.05 -23.21
N ILE A 3 -8.59 -30.02 -22.22
CA ILE A 3 -8.58 -29.01 -21.15
C ILE A 3 -7.99 -27.74 -21.79
N ASN A 4 -8.85 -26.74 -22.00
CA ASN A 4 -8.46 -25.41 -22.47
C ASN A 4 -7.60 -24.75 -21.39
N GLY A 5 -6.32 -24.51 -21.68
CA GLY A 5 -5.55 -23.50 -20.98
C GLY A 5 -6.18 -22.14 -21.27
N SER A 6 -6.85 -21.57 -20.29
CA SER A 6 -7.34 -20.19 -20.33
C SER A 6 -6.12 -19.26 -20.42
N ASN A 7 -5.79 -18.82 -21.63
CA ASN A 7 -4.87 -17.69 -21.84
C ASN A 7 -5.51 -16.45 -21.19
N ILE A 8 -5.11 -16.15 -19.96
CA ILE A 8 -5.48 -14.90 -19.28
C ILE A 8 -4.79 -13.77 -20.05
N THR A 9 -5.58 -13.03 -20.84
CA THR A 9 -5.08 -11.85 -21.56
C THR A 9 -5.21 -10.66 -20.62
N ILE A 10 -4.16 -10.34 -19.87
CA ILE A 10 -4.15 -9.14 -19.01
C ILE A 10 -4.11 -7.90 -19.90
N ASN A 11 -5.07 -6.99 -19.71
CA ASN A 11 -5.19 -5.76 -20.50
C ASN A 11 -4.01 -4.80 -20.19
N ALA A 12 -3.28 -4.34 -21.22
CA ALA A 12 -2.17 -3.41 -21.06
C ALA A 12 -2.56 -2.07 -20.42
N ALA A 13 -3.78 -1.58 -20.67
CA ALA A 13 -4.30 -0.36 -20.04
C ALA A 13 -4.44 -0.53 -18.52
N PHE A 14 -4.70 -1.75 -18.08
CA PHE A 14 -4.88 -2.08 -16.67
C PHE A 14 -3.53 -2.29 -15.95
N LEU A 15 -2.53 -2.89 -16.60
CA LEU A 15 -1.15 -2.88 -16.08
C LEU A 15 -0.59 -1.47 -15.95
N GLN A 16 -0.99 -0.55 -16.84
CA GLN A 16 -0.64 0.85 -16.73
C GLN A 16 -1.30 1.50 -15.51
N GLU A 17 -2.54 1.15 -15.20
CA GLU A 17 -3.25 1.64 -14.01
C GLU A 17 -2.56 1.24 -12.70
N ILE A 18 -2.07 -0.01 -12.60
CA ILE A 18 -1.27 -0.47 -11.44
C ILE A 18 0.02 0.36 -11.32
N LYS A 19 0.75 0.54 -12.42
CA LYS A 19 1.99 1.33 -12.44
C LYS A 19 1.73 2.78 -12.01
N ASP A 20 0.69 3.38 -12.56
CA ASP A 20 0.31 4.75 -12.25
C ASP A 20 -0.11 4.88 -10.77
N ASN A 21 -0.82 3.89 -10.23
CA ASN A 21 -1.20 3.86 -8.81
C ASN A 21 0.03 3.78 -7.90
N ASN A 22 0.96 2.86 -8.19
CA ASN A 22 2.17 2.67 -7.38
C ASN A 22 3.06 3.92 -7.40
N LEU A 23 3.21 4.56 -8.57
CA LEU A 23 3.93 5.84 -8.66
C LEU A 23 3.30 6.92 -7.78
N ARG A 24 1.96 7.05 -7.81
CA ARG A 24 1.23 8.02 -6.97
C ARG A 24 1.40 7.72 -5.48
N LEU A 25 1.33 6.45 -5.08
CA LEU A 25 1.55 6.02 -3.70
C LEU A 25 2.94 6.44 -3.21
N VAL A 26 3.98 6.11 -3.97
CA VAL A 26 5.38 6.44 -3.63
C VAL A 26 5.59 7.95 -3.52
N GLU A 27 5.07 8.73 -4.47
CA GLU A 27 5.19 10.20 -4.43
C GLU A 27 4.48 10.81 -3.23
N LEU A 28 3.28 10.30 -2.91
CA LEU A 28 2.50 10.77 -1.78
C LEU A 28 3.15 10.43 -0.44
N LEU A 29 3.64 9.20 -0.27
CA LEU A 29 4.38 8.78 0.93
C LEU A 29 5.64 9.62 1.13
N LYS A 30 6.42 9.87 0.07
CA LYS A 30 7.59 10.78 0.12
C LYS A 30 7.20 12.19 0.57
N THR A 31 6.09 12.71 0.04
CA THR A 31 5.59 14.05 0.38
C THR A 31 5.13 14.12 1.85
N LEU A 32 4.35 13.15 2.31
CA LEU A 32 3.90 13.04 3.69
C LEU A 32 5.07 12.86 4.66
N TRP A 33 6.03 12.02 4.32
CA TRP A 33 7.22 11.78 5.14
C TRP A 33 8.03 13.07 5.32
N LYS A 34 8.25 13.83 4.23
CA LYS A 34 8.94 15.13 4.29
C LYS A 34 8.20 16.12 5.19
N LEU A 35 6.87 16.22 5.05
CA LEU A 35 6.04 17.08 5.88
C LEU A 35 6.12 16.67 7.37
N CYS A 36 6.08 15.38 7.64
CA CYS A 36 6.10 14.82 8.99
C CYS A 36 7.50 14.84 9.63
N SER A 37 8.57 15.04 8.85
CA SER A 37 9.96 15.06 9.34
C SER A 37 10.41 16.41 9.87
N VAL A 38 9.58 17.45 9.73
CA VAL A 38 9.90 18.81 10.23
C VAL A 38 9.91 18.83 11.76
N GLU A 39 11.06 19.17 12.35
CA GLU A 39 11.23 19.23 13.82
C GLU A 39 10.63 20.51 14.43
N ASP A 40 10.60 21.60 13.67
CA ASP A 40 10.06 22.87 14.13
C ASP A 40 8.53 22.87 14.11
N LYS A 41 7.93 22.88 15.30
CA LYS A 41 6.47 22.89 15.49
C LYS A 41 5.78 24.10 14.86
N ARG A 42 6.51 25.18 14.57
CA ARG A 42 5.96 26.39 13.93
C ARG A 42 5.69 26.19 12.43
N ASN A 43 6.33 25.18 11.84
CA ASN A 43 6.19 24.83 10.43
C ASN A 43 5.26 23.61 10.24
N LEU A 44 4.50 23.23 11.27
CA LEU A 44 3.47 22.23 11.15
C LEU A 44 2.34 22.82 10.29
N GLU A 45 1.94 22.08 9.25
CA GLU A 45 0.83 22.45 8.37
C GLU A 45 -0.33 21.45 8.53
N PRO A 46 -1.19 21.58 9.55
CA PRO A 46 -2.24 20.59 9.83
C PRO A 46 -3.22 20.37 8.68
N ALA A 47 -3.60 21.44 7.99
CA ALA A 47 -4.48 21.35 6.82
C ALA A 47 -3.84 20.55 5.68
N ARG A 48 -2.55 20.80 5.40
CA ARG A 48 -1.79 20.08 4.38
C ARG A 48 -1.69 18.59 4.72
N PHE A 49 -1.41 18.24 5.98
CA PHE A 49 -1.34 16.84 6.39
C PHE A 49 -2.68 16.14 6.31
N SER A 50 -3.76 16.77 6.78
CA SER A 50 -5.11 16.21 6.66
C SER A 50 -5.48 15.94 5.19
N GLU A 51 -5.20 16.89 4.30
CA GLU A 51 -5.41 16.71 2.85
C GLU A 51 -4.61 15.51 2.29
N LEU A 52 -3.32 15.43 2.60
CA LEU A 52 -2.45 14.38 2.07
C LEU A 52 -2.75 13.00 2.66
N ILE A 53 -3.15 12.91 3.92
CA ILE A 53 -3.56 11.66 4.56
C ILE A 53 -4.86 11.13 3.96
N ASN A 54 -5.83 12.01 3.70
CA ASN A 54 -7.06 11.60 3.02
C ASN A 54 -6.76 11.05 1.61
N LYS A 55 -5.89 11.72 0.85
CA LYS A 55 -5.41 11.20 -0.44
C LYS A 55 -4.70 9.85 -0.31
N LEU A 56 -3.97 9.64 0.79
CA LEU A 56 -3.26 8.38 1.02
C LEU A 56 -4.23 7.24 1.31
N ARG A 57 -5.26 7.50 2.13
CA ARG A 57 -6.36 6.54 2.35
C ARG A 57 -6.97 6.10 1.02
N ASP A 58 -7.33 7.06 0.16
CA ASP A 58 -8.02 6.76 -1.10
C ASP A 58 -7.11 5.97 -2.08
N ILE A 59 -5.82 6.31 -2.14
CA ILE A 59 -4.84 5.56 -2.97
C ILE A 59 -4.64 4.15 -2.42
N LEU A 60 -4.55 3.98 -1.10
CA LEU A 60 -4.38 2.66 -0.48
C LEU A 60 -5.60 1.76 -0.66
N GLU A 61 -6.81 2.33 -0.67
CA GLU A 61 -8.03 1.57 -1.02
C GLU A 61 -7.90 0.94 -2.41
N MET A 62 -7.49 1.75 -3.40
CA MET A 62 -7.30 1.27 -4.76
C MET A 62 -6.13 0.28 -4.86
N HIS A 63 -5.01 0.56 -4.17
CA HIS A 63 -3.83 -0.30 -4.15
C HIS A 63 -4.15 -1.70 -3.62
N PHE A 64 -4.72 -1.80 -2.42
CA PHE A 64 -5.08 -3.09 -1.83
C PHE A 64 -6.17 -3.79 -2.64
N THR A 65 -7.15 -3.05 -3.18
CA THR A 65 -8.18 -3.65 -4.05
C THR A 65 -7.56 -4.27 -5.30
N LEU A 66 -6.57 -3.61 -5.91
CA LEU A 66 -5.87 -4.14 -7.08
C LEU A 66 -5.10 -5.41 -6.72
N GLU A 67 -4.38 -5.43 -5.60
CA GLU A 67 -3.64 -6.60 -5.14
C GLU A 67 -4.55 -7.79 -4.80
N ASP A 68 -5.66 -7.51 -4.12
CA ASP A 68 -6.67 -8.52 -3.73
C ASP A 68 -7.42 -9.09 -4.94
N THR A 69 -7.79 -8.24 -5.91
CA THR A 69 -8.62 -8.64 -7.06
C THR A 69 -7.81 -9.32 -8.15
N LEU A 70 -6.54 -8.95 -8.29
CA LEU A 70 -5.68 -9.54 -9.30
C LEU A 70 -4.97 -10.77 -8.81
N GLY A 71 -4.74 -10.84 -7.50
CA GLY A 71 -3.91 -11.82 -6.86
C GLY A 71 -2.60 -12.01 -7.61
N TYR A 72 -1.50 -11.56 -7.02
CA TYR A 72 -0.25 -12.32 -7.19
C TYR A 72 -0.44 -13.83 -6.86
N PHE A 73 -1.58 -14.19 -6.23
CA PHE A 73 -1.88 -15.46 -5.60
C PHE A 73 -3.22 -16.10 -6.02
N ASP A 74 -3.97 -15.53 -6.98
CA ASP A 74 -5.29 -16.04 -7.39
C ASP A 74 -5.24 -17.17 -8.43
N ASP A 75 -4.03 -17.64 -8.79
CA ASP A 75 -3.83 -19.01 -9.26
C ASP A 75 -3.04 -19.87 -8.24
N PRO A 76 -3.68 -20.30 -7.12
CA PRO A 76 -3.08 -21.23 -6.17
C PRO A 76 -2.85 -22.64 -6.74
N LEU A 77 -3.23 -22.93 -7.99
CA LEU A 77 -3.18 -24.29 -8.53
C LEU A 77 -1.78 -24.74 -8.94
N GLN A 78 -0.77 -23.86 -8.85
CA GLN A 78 0.63 -24.19 -9.17
C GLN A 78 1.64 -23.76 -8.09
N ILE A 79 1.26 -22.94 -7.10
CA ILE A 79 2.21 -22.31 -6.17
C ILE A 79 2.31 -23.09 -4.85
N ILE A 80 3.55 -23.32 -4.42
CA ILE A 80 3.96 -24.09 -3.24
C ILE A 80 3.10 -23.74 -1.99
N PRO A 81 2.60 -24.73 -1.21
CA PRO A 81 1.69 -24.50 -0.07
C PRO A 81 2.17 -23.49 0.99
N VAL A 82 3.49 -23.31 1.13
CA VAL A 82 4.08 -22.32 2.04
C VAL A 82 3.78 -20.89 1.56
N LEU A 83 3.83 -20.64 0.25
CA LEU A 83 3.54 -19.34 -0.35
C LEU A 83 2.06 -18.97 -0.21
N CYS A 84 1.15 -19.94 -0.28
CA CYS A 84 -0.29 -19.71 -0.03
C CYS A 84 -0.58 -19.23 1.40
N LYS A 85 0.18 -19.73 2.39
CA LYS A 85 -0.01 -19.32 3.80
C LYS A 85 0.51 -17.90 4.03
N GLU A 86 1.68 -17.57 3.49
CA GLU A 86 2.26 -16.23 3.63
C GLU A 86 1.46 -15.19 2.82
N ALA A 87 1.01 -15.52 1.61
CA ALA A 87 0.10 -14.68 0.84
C ALA A 87 -1.18 -14.33 1.61
N LYS A 88 -1.81 -15.33 2.24
CA LYS A 88 -3.00 -15.10 3.06
C LYS A 88 -2.70 -14.19 4.26
N ARG A 89 -1.55 -14.39 4.92
CA ARG A 89 -1.14 -13.54 6.04
C ARG A 89 -0.94 -12.09 5.61
N LEU A 90 -0.32 -11.86 4.44
CA LEU A 90 -0.10 -10.51 3.90
C LEU A 90 -1.42 -9.85 3.51
N ASN A 91 -2.31 -10.60 2.88
CA ASN A 91 -3.66 -10.13 2.56
C ASN A 91 -4.45 -9.69 3.81
N GLU A 92 -4.36 -10.45 4.90
CA GLU A 92 -4.99 -10.07 6.18
C GLU A 92 -4.44 -8.74 6.74
N GLN A 93 -3.20 -8.36 6.41
CA GLN A 93 -2.62 -7.06 6.82
C GLN A 93 -3.21 -5.88 6.06
N HIS A 94 -3.76 -6.05 4.85
CA HIS A 94 -4.42 -4.97 4.11
C HIS A 94 -5.54 -4.36 4.94
N VAL A 95 -6.35 -5.20 5.58
CA VAL A 95 -7.45 -4.77 6.44
C VAL A 95 -6.92 -3.97 7.64
N GLU A 96 -5.86 -4.46 8.30
CA GLU A 96 -5.27 -3.79 9.46
C GLU A 96 -4.69 -2.42 9.10
N LEU A 97 -3.93 -2.35 8.00
CA LEU A 97 -3.33 -1.12 7.48
C LEU A 97 -4.41 -0.13 7.04
N TYR A 98 -5.44 -0.61 6.34
CA TYR A 98 -6.53 0.24 5.85
C TYR A 98 -7.34 0.83 7.02
N LEU A 99 -7.61 0.05 8.07
CA LEU A 99 -8.27 0.56 9.27
C LEU A 99 -7.42 1.62 10.00
N GLU A 100 -6.10 1.44 10.06
CA GLU A 100 -5.20 2.40 10.69
C GLU A 100 -5.14 3.72 9.92
N ILE A 101 -5.02 3.69 8.58
CA ILE A 101 -5.00 4.94 7.80
C ILE A 101 -6.34 5.67 7.86
N ASN A 102 -7.48 4.96 7.86
CA ASN A 102 -8.80 5.55 8.11
C ASN A 102 -8.84 6.27 9.45
N ALA A 103 -8.43 5.59 10.53
CA ALA A 103 -8.45 6.18 11.86
C ALA A 103 -7.45 7.36 12.02
N ILE A 104 -6.39 7.44 11.21
CA ILE A 104 -5.51 8.62 11.16
C ILE A 104 -6.20 9.75 10.37
N ALA A 105 -6.84 9.45 9.24
CA ALA A 105 -7.56 10.42 8.41
C ALA A 105 -8.70 11.09 9.16
N ASP A 106 -9.56 10.30 9.81
CA ASP A 106 -10.70 10.77 10.59
C ASP A 106 -10.23 11.71 11.71
N GLN A 107 -9.22 11.31 12.48
CA GLN A 107 -8.68 12.14 13.55
C GLN A 107 -7.99 13.42 13.03
N ALA A 108 -7.38 13.36 11.85
CA ALA A 108 -6.79 14.55 11.22
C ALA A 108 -7.88 15.56 10.84
N GLU A 109 -8.99 15.09 10.26
CA GLU A 109 -10.15 15.92 9.90
C GLU A 109 -10.83 16.52 11.15
N GLU A 110 -11.13 15.69 12.16
CA GLU A 110 -11.69 16.14 13.45
C GLU A 110 -10.82 17.22 14.10
N SER A 111 -9.50 17.05 14.05
CA SER A 111 -8.53 18.00 14.61
C SER A 111 -8.54 19.37 13.92
N MET A 112 -8.95 19.43 12.64
CA MET A 112 -9.12 20.71 11.94
C MET A 112 -10.35 21.47 12.42
N HIS A 113 -11.45 20.76 12.66
CA HIS A 113 -12.72 21.37 13.07
C HIS A 113 -12.68 21.97 14.48
N LEU A 114 -11.93 21.33 15.39
CA LEU A 114 -11.91 21.69 16.80
C LEU A 114 -10.83 22.74 17.17
N GLN A 115 -10.17 23.39 16.20
CA GLN A 115 -9.06 24.35 16.40
C GLN A 115 -7.98 23.82 17.34
N VAL A 116 -7.59 22.56 17.13
CA VAL A 116 -6.88 21.79 18.16
C VAL A 116 -5.39 22.14 18.25
N ASN A 117 -4.91 22.19 19.50
CA ASN A 117 -3.51 22.45 19.90
C ASN A 117 -2.51 21.47 19.25
N GLY A 118 -1.32 21.97 18.88
CA GLY A 118 -0.24 21.22 18.22
C GLY A 118 0.25 19.94 18.92
N ILE A 119 -0.17 19.68 20.15
CA ILE A 119 0.03 18.39 20.84
C ILE A 119 -0.69 17.24 20.12
N ILE A 120 -1.96 17.42 19.73
CA ILE A 120 -2.74 16.37 19.06
C ILE A 120 -2.16 16.08 17.69
N TYR A 121 -1.80 17.13 16.96
CA TYR A 121 -1.12 16.99 15.68
C TYR A 121 0.25 16.28 15.79
N THR A 122 1.03 16.57 16.84
CA THR A 122 2.29 15.84 17.11
C THR A 122 2.03 14.35 17.36
N LYS A 123 0.90 13.98 17.99
CA LYS A 123 0.52 12.58 18.18
C LYS A 123 0.14 11.92 16.85
N LEU A 124 -0.61 12.63 15.99
CA LEU A 124 -0.97 12.14 14.66
C LEU A 124 0.25 11.89 13.79
N ILE A 125 1.23 12.79 13.79
CA ILE A 125 2.51 12.57 13.08
C ILE A 125 3.21 11.31 13.59
N LYS A 126 3.28 11.10 14.91
CA LYS A 126 3.90 9.90 15.47
C LYS A 126 3.15 8.63 15.07
N ARG A 127 1.82 8.69 15.03
CA ARG A 127 0.96 7.58 14.59
C ARG A 127 1.19 7.28 13.11
N PHE A 128 1.20 8.30 12.26
CA PHE A 128 1.53 8.18 10.85
C PHE A 128 2.92 7.59 10.61
N ARG A 129 3.96 7.99 11.36
CA ARG A 129 5.30 7.41 11.20
C ARG A 129 5.31 5.90 11.47
N LYS A 130 4.59 5.45 12.50
CA LYS A 130 4.45 4.01 12.79
C LYS A 130 3.68 3.28 11.68
N PHE A 131 2.60 3.87 11.21
CA PHE A 131 1.84 3.35 10.07
C PHE A 131 2.75 3.23 8.82
N HIS A 132 3.53 4.26 8.51
CA HIS A 132 4.46 4.27 7.39
C HIS A 132 5.53 3.16 7.50
N GLU A 133 6.10 2.95 8.69
CA GLU A 133 7.02 1.84 8.95
C GLU A 133 6.35 0.47 8.75
N ALA A 134 5.09 0.32 9.19
CA ALA A 134 4.34 -0.93 9.01
C ALA A 134 4.02 -1.20 7.53
N LEU A 135 3.61 -0.16 6.78
CA LEU A 135 3.35 -0.26 5.34
C LEU A 135 4.62 -0.64 4.57
N LEU A 136 5.75 0.02 4.82
CA LEU A 136 7.02 -0.34 4.16
C LEU A 136 7.46 -1.77 4.46
N LYS A 137 7.22 -2.24 5.68
CA LYS A 137 7.52 -3.62 6.05
C LYS A 137 6.62 -4.59 5.27
N HIS A 138 5.33 -4.31 5.19
CA HIS A 138 4.37 -5.10 4.44
C HIS A 138 4.77 -5.21 2.95
N GLU A 139 5.03 -4.08 2.30
CA GLU A 139 5.49 -4.01 0.90
C GLU A 139 6.78 -4.81 0.67
N SER A 140 7.72 -4.77 1.64
CA SER A 140 8.95 -5.56 1.56
C SER A 140 8.68 -7.07 1.67
N GLU A 141 7.74 -7.48 2.52
CA GLU A 141 7.37 -8.89 2.68
C GLU A 141 6.63 -9.42 1.44
N GLU A 142 5.81 -8.59 0.80
CA GLU A 142 5.17 -8.90 -0.49
C GLU A 142 6.19 -9.02 -1.62
N TYR A 143 7.13 -8.07 -1.70
CA TYR A 143 8.21 -8.14 -2.66
C TYR A 143 9.03 -9.42 -2.52
N ASP A 144 9.42 -9.77 -1.30
CA ASP A 144 10.15 -11.02 -1.03
C ASP A 144 9.32 -12.24 -1.48
N LEU A 145 8.02 -12.25 -1.21
CA LEU A 145 7.14 -13.35 -1.59
C LEU A 145 7.02 -13.50 -3.12
N ILE A 146 6.89 -12.38 -3.84
CA ILE A 146 6.88 -12.34 -5.31
C ILE A 146 8.21 -12.85 -5.87
N MET A 147 9.34 -12.44 -5.29
CA MET A 147 10.66 -12.89 -5.73
C MET A 147 10.88 -14.38 -5.49
N ILE A 148 10.42 -14.93 -4.36
CA ILE A 148 10.48 -16.38 -4.12
C ILE A 148 9.64 -17.12 -5.17
N ALA A 149 8.41 -16.67 -5.42
CA ALA A 149 7.55 -17.25 -6.45
C ALA A 149 8.22 -17.18 -7.84
N TYR A 150 8.89 -16.08 -8.17
CA TYR A 150 9.63 -15.91 -9.43
C TYR A 150 10.81 -16.88 -9.57
N TYR A 151 11.60 -17.09 -8.52
CA TYR A 151 12.77 -17.99 -8.60
C TYR A 151 12.40 -19.47 -8.55
N GLU A 152 11.26 -19.81 -7.95
CA GLU A 152 10.73 -21.17 -7.90
C GLU A 152 9.92 -21.55 -9.15
N ASP A 153 9.42 -20.57 -9.92
CA ASP A 153 8.77 -20.76 -11.22
C ASP A 153 9.69 -20.31 -12.37
N ALA A 154 10.30 -21.26 -13.09
CA ALA A 154 11.28 -21.00 -14.16
C ALA A 154 10.71 -20.31 -15.43
N GLY A 155 9.55 -19.65 -15.35
CA GLY A 155 8.84 -19.00 -16.46
C GLY A 155 8.17 -17.64 -16.14
N PHE A 156 8.22 -17.13 -14.91
CA PHE A 156 7.64 -15.81 -14.59
C PHE A 156 8.57 -14.68 -15.10
N ASN A 157 8.05 -13.49 -15.46
CA ASN A 157 8.84 -12.34 -15.95
C ASN A 157 8.50 -11.07 -15.15
N ALA A 158 9.20 -10.86 -14.04
CA ALA A 158 8.97 -9.81 -13.03
C ALA A 158 9.38 -8.40 -13.48
N ASP A 159 10.17 -8.27 -14.56
CA ASP A 159 10.61 -6.98 -15.12
C ASP A 159 9.45 -6.08 -15.58
N SER A 160 8.24 -6.64 -15.66
CA SER A 160 7.04 -5.92 -16.06
C SER A 160 6.36 -5.15 -14.92
N LEU A 161 6.68 -5.43 -13.65
CA LEU A 161 5.86 -5.00 -12.51
C LEU A 161 6.50 -3.93 -11.61
N PHE A 162 7.83 -3.80 -11.51
CA PHE A 162 8.44 -2.75 -10.69
C PHE A 162 9.80 -2.24 -11.22
N ILE A 163 10.05 -0.94 -11.08
CA ILE A 163 11.36 -0.30 -11.29
C ILE A 163 11.86 0.21 -9.92
N SER A 164 13.13 -0.13 -9.65
CA SER A 164 14.05 0.38 -8.61
C SER A 164 13.92 1.85 -8.24
#